data_AF-A0A661JTU5-F1
#
_entry.id   AF-A0A661JTU5-F1
#
_cell.length_a   1.000
_cell.length_b   1.000
_cell.length_c   1.000
_cell.angle_alpha   90.00
_cell.angle_beta   90.00
_cell.angle_gamma   90.00
#
_symmetry.space_group_name_H-M   'P 1'
#
loop_
_entity.id
_entity.type
_entity.pdbx_description
1 polymer ?
#
loop_
_entity_poly.entity_id
_entity_poly.type
_entity_poly.pdbx_seq_one_letter_code
_entity_poly.pdbx_strand_id
1 'polypeptide(L)'
;MLLRSSFGVDELFDMDIWEQMSICARDLAEDVQKWIDEGLIKGINPILFGHALVGMAMQIAHSYLVENRFTRDETIDALVTISMAMFDVYVK
;
A
#
# COMPACT_ATOMS: atom_id res chain seq x y z
N MET A 1 4.05 3.71 -13.38
CA MET A 1 4.38 4.69 -14.45
C MET A 1 3.11 5.18 -15.17
N LEU A 2 2.14 5.72 -14.43
CA LEU A 2 0.92 6.38 -14.99
C LEU A 2 0.67 7.78 -14.38
N LEU A 3 1.52 8.23 -13.45
CA LEU A 3 1.46 9.57 -12.82
C LEU A 3 2.41 10.60 -13.45
N ARG A 4 3.16 10.23 -14.50
CA ARG A 4 4.33 10.98 -15.01
C ARG A 4 4.05 12.03 -16.10
N SER A 5 2.84 12.58 -16.21
CA SER A 5 2.51 13.43 -17.38
C SER A 5 2.50 14.96 -17.16
N SER A 6 2.70 15.51 -15.95
CA SER A 6 2.48 16.98 -15.80
C SER A 6 3.44 17.81 -14.95
N PHE A 7 4.44 17.26 -14.27
CA PHE A 7 5.36 18.10 -13.49
C PHE A 7 6.80 17.65 -13.67
N GLY A 8 7.72 18.61 -13.77
CA GLY A 8 9.16 18.37 -13.69
C GLY A 8 9.51 17.92 -12.28
N VAL A 9 9.16 16.68 -11.97
CA VAL A 9 9.41 16.05 -10.68
C VAL A 9 10.88 15.65 -10.64
N ASP A 10 11.55 16.00 -9.55
CA ASP A 10 12.95 15.66 -9.29
C ASP A 10 13.11 14.13 -9.29
N GLU A 11 13.78 13.60 -10.33
CA GLU A 11 13.89 12.16 -10.58
C GLU A 11 14.58 11.40 -9.44
N LEU A 12 15.45 12.08 -8.67
CA LEU A 12 16.12 11.51 -7.50
C LEU A 12 15.13 11.30 -6.35
N PHE A 13 14.32 12.30 -6.05
CA PHE A 13 13.29 12.22 -5.00
C PHE A 13 12.24 11.15 -5.32
N ASP A 14 11.91 10.99 -6.61
CA ASP A 14 11.02 9.95 -7.11
C ASP A 14 11.59 8.53 -6.91
N MET A 15 12.89 8.33 -7.13
CA MET A 15 13.55 7.05 -6.88
C MET A 15 13.59 6.73 -5.38
N ASP A 16 13.92 7.71 -4.55
CA ASP A 16 14.00 7.54 -3.10
C ASP A 16 12.63 7.17 -2.51
N ILE A 17 11.55 7.83 -2.93
CA ILE A 17 10.19 7.47 -2.50
C ILE A 17 9.84 6.06 -2.99
N TRP A 18 10.13 5.72 -4.24
CA TRP A 18 9.81 4.41 -4.79
C TRP A 18 10.55 3.28 -4.05
N GLU A 19 11.82 3.49 -3.70
CA GLU A 19 12.61 2.56 -2.91
C GLU A 19 12.01 2.38 -1.51
N GLN A 20 11.69 3.47 -0.81
CA GLN A 20 11.05 3.42 0.50
C GLN A 20 9.72 2.65 0.47
N MET A 21 8.87 2.89 -0.54
CA MET A 21 7.61 2.16 -0.68
C MET A 21 7.82 0.68 -0.99
N SER A 22 8.86 0.35 -1.76
CA SER A 22 9.23 -1.05 -2.03
C SER A 22 9.75 -1.75 -0.78
N ILE A 23 10.45 -1.03 0.12
CA ILE A 23 10.86 -1.53 1.43
C ILE A 23 9.61 -1.80 2.30
N CYS A 24 8.69 -0.84 2.42
CA CYS A 24 7.45 -1.06 3.18
C CYS A 24 6.63 -2.25 2.65
N ALA A 25 6.57 -2.42 1.33
CA ALA A 25 5.89 -3.56 0.72
C ALA A 25 6.57 -4.90 1.09
N ARG A 26 7.90 -4.93 1.19
CA ARG A 26 8.67 -6.10 1.62
C ARG A 26 8.47 -6.39 3.11
N ASP A 27 8.54 -5.38 3.96
CA ASP A 27 8.34 -5.55 5.41
C ASP A 27 6.94 -6.13 5.69
N LEU A 28 5.92 -5.58 5.01
CA LEU A 28 4.56 -6.11 5.08
C LEU A 28 4.47 -7.56 4.56
N ALA A 29 5.19 -7.88 3.48
CA ALA A 29 5.22 -9.25 2.97
C ALA A 29 5.88 -10.22 3.95
N GLU A 30 6.91 -9.80 4.70
CA GLU A 30 7.51 -10.60 5.76
C GLU A 30 6.52 -10.86 6.90
N ASP A 31 5.73 -9.86 7.30
CA ASP A 31 4.71 -10.03 8.32
C ASP A 31 3.57 -10.94 7.86
N VAL A 32 3.13 -10.82 6.61
CA VAL A 32 2.17 -11.73 5.99
C VAL A 32 2.72 -13.16 5.94
N GLN A 33 3.99 -13.35 5.60
CA GLN A 33 4.60 -14.68 5.62
C GLN A 33 4.61 -15.28 7.03
N LYS A 34 4.94 -14.49 8.06
CA LYS A 34 4.87 -14.96 9.46
C LYS A 34 3.46 -15.42 9.83
N TRP A 35 2.43 -14.65 9.46
CA TRP A 35 1.04 -15.03 9.74
C TRP A 35 0.59 -16.28 8.96
N ILE A 36 1.13 -16.53 7.77
CA ILE A 36 0.93 -17.80 7.05
C ILE A 36 1.58 -18.96 7.82
N ASP A 37 2.81 -18.77 8.28
CA ASP A 37 3.59 -19.79 8.99
C ASP A 37 2.94 -20.15 10.34
N GLU A 38 2.36 -19.16 11.03
CA GLU A 38 1.55 -19.33 12.24
C GLU A 38 0.15 -19.93 11.95
N GLY A 39 -0.24 -19.99 10.68
CA GLY A 39 -1.50 -20.56 10.24
C GLY A 39 -2.72 -19.66 10.44
N LEU A 40 -2.53 -18.36 10.66
CA LEU A 40 -3.60 -17.37 10.80
C LEU A 40 -4.28 -17.06 9.46
N ILE A 41 -3.49 -17.03 8.38
CA ILE A 41 -3.96 -16.75 7.01
C ILE A 41 -3.50 -17.84 6.04
N LYS A 42 -4.20 -18.01 4.91
CA LYS A 42 -3.85 -18.99 3.86
C LYS A 42 -4.13 -18.49 2.46
N GLY A 43 -3.38 -19.02 1.49
CA GLY A 43 -3.69 -18.87 0.06
C GLY A 43 -3.30 -17.53 -0.55
N ILE A 44 -2.37 -16.82 0.08
CA ILE A 44 -1.93 -15.50 -0.34
C ILE A 44 -0.44 -15.52 -0.74
N ASN A 45 -0.08 -14.80 -1.80
CA ASN A 45 1.32 -14.55 -2.12
C ASN A 45 1.78 -13.29 -1.35
N PRO A 46 2.68 -13.40 -0.36
CA PRO A 46 3.00 -12.28 0.53
C PRO A 46 3.60 -11.08 -0.20
N ILE A 47 4.50 -11.33 -1.15
CA ILE A 47 5.16 -10.26 -1.93
C ILE A 47 4.11 -9.50 -2.73
N LEU A 48 3.26 -10.22 -3.47
CA LEU A 48 2.21 -9.60 -4.28
C LEU A 48 1.24 -8.80 -3.41
N PHE A 49 0.85 -9.36 -2.27
CA PHE A 49 -0.06 -8.69 -1.34
C PHE A 49 0.56 -7.43 -0.76
N GLY A 50 1.81 -7.48 -0.31
CA GLY A 50 2.53 -6.33 0.23
C GLY A 50 2.58 -5.16 -0.77
N HIS A 51 2.93 -5.45 -2.02
CA HIS A 51 2.93 -4.44 -3.08
C HIS A 51 1.52 -3.89 -3.38
N ALA A 52 0.50 -4.74 -3.39
CA ALA A 52 -0.87 -4.31 -3.66
C ALA A 52 -1.40 -3.36 -2.56
N LEU A 53 -1.22 -3.73 -1.29
CA LEU A 53 -1.71 -2.95 -0.16
C LEU A 53 -0.99 -1.60 -0.06
N VAL A 54 0.34 -1.59 -0.13
CA VAL A 54 1.13 -0.35 -0.09
C VAL A 54 0.83 0.54 -1.29
N GLY A 55 0.69 -0.04 -2.49
CA GLY A 55 0.35 0.72 -3.70
C GLY A 55 -1.01 1.42 -3.61
N MET A 56 -2.00 0.73 -3.05
CA MET A 56 -3.32 1.33 -2.79
C MET A 56 -3.24 2.47 -1.77
N ALA A 57 -2.53 2.24 -0.66
CA ALA A 57 -2.35 3.24 0.38
C ALA A 57 -1.69 4.51 -0.16
N MET A 58 -0.66 4.34 -0.99
CA MET A 58 0.02 5.44 -1.67
C MET A 58 -0.90 6.22 -2.59
N GLN A 59 -1.72 5.55 -3.41
CA GLN A 59 -2.63 6.21 -4.33
C GLN A 59 -3.68 7.07 -3.60
N ILE A 60 -4.20 6.56 -2.49
CA ILE A 60 -5.17 7.28 -1.66
C ILE A 60 -4.48 8.46 -0.96
N ALA A 61 -3.29 8.25 -0.37
CA ALA A 61 -2.51 9.29 0.28
C ALA A 61 -2.15 10.43 -0.69
N HIS A 62 -1.75 10.11 -1.92
CA HIS A 62 -1.50 11.10 -2.97
C HIS A 62 -2.76 11.91 -3.30
N SER A 63 -3.90 11.23 -3.47
CA SER A 63 -5.18 11.86 -3.80
C SER A 63 -5.64 12.83 -2.69
N TYR A 64 -5.30 12.53 -1.44
CA TYR A 64 -5.53 13.40 -0.29
C TYR A 64 -4.54 14.56 -0.22
N LEU A 65 -3.23 14.29 -0.17
CA LEU A 65 -2.20 15.29 0.13
C LEU A 65 -1.91 16.25 -1.03
N VAL A 66 -1.94 15.74 -2.26
CA VAL A 66 -1.54 16.51 -3.45
C VAL A 66 -2.77 17.06 -4.15
N GLU A 67 -3.79 16.24 -4.31
CA GLU A 67 -4.97 16.58 -5.12
C GLU A 67 -6.13 17.14 -4.29
N ASN A 68 -6.04 17.12 -2.95
CA ASN A 68 -7.08 17.60 -2.02
C ASN A 68 -8.49 17.06 -2.33
N ARG A 69 -8.58 15.80 -2.79
CA ARG A 69 -9.85 15.21 -3.23
C ARG A 69 -10.76 14.75 -2.09
N PHE A 70 -10.20 14.51 -0.91
CA PHE A 70 -10.88 13.90 0.24
C PHE A 70 -10.53 14.65 1.52
N THR A 71 -11.33 14.47 2.56
CA THR A 71 -10.96 14.89 3.91
C THR A 71 -10.00 13.90 4.56
N ARG A 72 -9.35 14.33 5.66
CA ARG A 72 -8.46 13.47 6.46
C ARG A 72 -9.20 12.24 6.98
N ASP A 73 -10.40 12.44 7.52
CA ASP A 73 -11.15 11.38 8.19
C ASP A 73 -11.64 10.35 7.17
N GLU A 74 -12.18 10.79 6.03
CA GLU A 74 -12.53 9.89 4.91
C GLU A 74 -11.33 9.06 4.44
N THR A 75 -10.16 9.70 4.35
CA THR A 75 -8.92 9.03 3.92
C THR A 75 -8.49 7.95 4.90
N ILE A 76 -8.47 8.26 6.20
CA ILE A 76 -8.08 7.31 7.25
C ILE A 76 -9.08 6.16 7.31
N ASP A 77 -10.38 6.46 7.34
CA ASP A 77 -11.42 5.44 7.42
C ASP A 77 -11.40 4.50 6.22
N ALA A 78 -11.20 5.03 5.01
CA ALA A 78 -11.09 4.24 3.80
C ALA A 78 -9.86 3.32 3.83
N LEU A 79 -8.69 3.84 4.22
CA LEU A 79 -7.46 3.06 4.30
C LEU A 79 -7.59 1.91 5.29
N VAL A 80 -8.14 2.17 6.48
CA VAL A 80 -8.36 1.12 7.50
C VAL A 80 -9.33 0.08 6.97
N THR A 81 -10.50 0.51 6.48
CA THR A 81 -11.58 -0.39 6.05
C THR A 81 -11.13 -1.29 4.90
N ILE A 82 -10.51 -0.72 3.87
CA ILE A 82 -10.10 -1.49 2.69
C ILE A 82 -8.92 -2.41 3.03
N SER A 83 -7.99 -1.97 3.89
CA SER A 83 -6.90 -2.84 4.35
C SER A 83 -7.43 -4.07 5.07
N MET A 84 -8.38 -3.90 5.99
CA MET A 84 -9.03 -5.02 6.67
C MET A 84 -9.78 -5.93 5.69
N ALA A 85 -10.57 -5.35 4.78
CA ALA A 85 -11.32 -6.11 3.78
C ALA A 85 -10.42 -6.95 2.85
N MET A 86 -9.20 -6.48 2.57
CA MET A 86 -8.22 -7.25 1.81
C MET A 86 -7.74 -8.50 2.55
N PHE A 87 -7.70 -8.48 3.89
CA PHE A 87 -7.32 -9.64 4.69
C PHE A 87 -8.48 -10.62 4.92
N ASP A 88 -9.72 -10.13 5.00
CA ASP A 88 -10.91 -10.93 5.34
C ASP A 88 -11.08 -12.21 4.50
N VAL A 89 -10.69 -12.17 3.22
CA VAL A 89 -10.81 -13.34 2.32
C VAL A 89 -9.79 -14.43 2.63
N TYR A 90 -8.69 -14.09 3.31
CA TYR A 90 -7.56 -14.98 3.60
C TYR A 90 -7.47 -15.40 5.08
N VAL A 91 -8.15 -14.67 5.95
CA VAL A 91 -8.33 -15.02 7.37
C VAL A 91 -9.20 -16.28 7.45
N LYS A 92 -8.76 -17.25 8.25
CA LYS A 92 -9.50 -18.48 8.50
C LYS A 92 -10.63 -18.31 9.51
#